data_AF-A0A812XYL1-F1
#
_entry.id   AF-A0A812XYL1-F1
#
_cell.length_a   1.000
_cell.length_b   1.000
_cell.length_c   1.000
_cell.angle_alpha   90.00
_cell.angle_beta   90.00
_cell.angle_gamma   90.00
#
_symmetry.space_group_name_H-M   'P 1'
#
loop_
_entity.id
_entity.type
_entity.pdbx_description
1 polymer ?
#
loop_
_entity_poly.entity_id
_entity_poly.type
_entity_poly.pdbx_seq_one_letter_code
_entity_poly.pdbx_strand_id
1 'polypeptide(L)'
;DPEAVKEARKLEQRDPRFHIAHRPFSELRQELAGRKIDGIMMDLGVSSPQLDDRARGFSVTQDADLDLRMNQDVGIPAWQWLRQTSMEEIAWVIREYGEDGDPIISDRIAYAIKTRLASGLELRTTKHLAELVRKVKNNWDDRGQHPAKLTFQAIRVHLNQEMQQLDEVLDAAMESLVDGGKCAIIVFKKKETDAVVSFVRHHEEPYQTNGYLDGLSRSRLLELFPGMASDKKWCVEITRDAMKPREVDRQENPRTRSAVVLTLRKRDRVFLSLEGVSTRPNSERFKKPTQRPIFAGTDSCVSNGVGHSPKEDVPPPTGDWLPPEQGASQRVCRGCPAPTSS
;
A
#
# COMPACT_ATOMS: atom_id res chain seq x y z
N ASP A 1 -7.71 -19.34 -8.52
CA ASP A 1 -8.71 -19.02 -9.54
C ASP A 1 -8.79 -20.19 -10.53
N PRO A 2 -9.92 -20.91 -10.57
CA PRO A 2 -10.12 -22.05 -11.47
C PRO A 2 -9.91 -21.72 -12.96
N GLU A 3 -10.28 -20.51 -13.41
CA GLU A 3 -10.14 -20.13 -14.82
C GLU A 3 -8.66 -19.96 -15.21
N ALA A 4 -7.87 -19.33 -14.34
CA ALA A 4 -6.43 -19.20 -14.54
C ALA A 4 -5.75 -20.58 -14.59
N VAL A 5 -6.17 -21.51 -13.74
CA VAL A 5 -5.65 -22.89 -13.72
C VAL A 5 -6.02 -23.62 -15.00
N LYS A 6 -7.24 -23.45 -15.50
CA LYS A 6 -7.69 -24.04 -16.78
C LYS A 6 -6.80 -23.61 -17.94
N GLU A 7 -6.45 -22.33 -18.03
CA GLU A 7 -5.52 -21.84 -19.06
C GLU A 7 -4.09 -22.35 -18.85
N ALA A 8 -3.60 -22.37 -17.60
CA ALA A 8 -2.28 -22.88 -17.26
C ALA A 8 -2.12 -24.39 -17.56
N ARG A 9 -3.18 -25.20 -17.37
CA ARG A 9 -3.16 -26.64 -17.73
C ARG A 9 -2.95 -26.86 -19.24
N LYS A 10 -3.43 -25.95 -20.09
CA LYS A 10 -3.15 -26.02 -21.54
C LYS A 10 -1.67 -25.76 -21.84
N LEU A 11 -1.01 -24.90 -21.05
CA LEU A 11 0.42 -24.63 -21.19
C LEU A 11 1.27 -25.81 -20.70
N GLU A 12 0.92 -26.40 -19.56
CA GLU A 12 1.56 -27.59 -19.00
C GLU A 12 1.53 -28.79 -19.97
N GLN A 13 0.43 -28.96 -20.71
CA GLN A 13 0.32 -29.99 -21.76
C GLN A 13 1.27 -29.77 -22.94
N ARG A 14 1.74 -28.53 -23.15
CA ARG A 14 2.58 -28.14 -24.30
C ARG A 14 4.05 -28.01 -23.94
N ASP A 15 4.36 -27.67 -22.69
CA ASP A 15 5.72 -27.48 -22.20
C ASP A 15 5.94 -28.28 -20.91
N PRO A 16 6.69 -29.40 -20.95
CA PRO A 16 6.92 -30.26 -19.79
C PRO A 16 7.75 -29.59 -18.69
N ARG A 17 8.32 -28.41 -18.92
CA ARG A 17 9.06 -27.63 -17.91
C ARG A 17 8.11 -26.81 -17.02
N PHE A 18 6.88 -26.58 -17.47
CA PHE A 18 5.89 -25.79 -16.75
C PHE A 18 4.97 -26.72 -15.97
N HIS A 19 4.76 -26.41 -14.69
CA HIS A 19 3.81 -27.12 -13.85
C HIS A 19 2.87 -26.15 -13.14
N ILE A 20 1.59 -26.49 -13.05
CA ILE A 20 0.58 -25.68 -12.36
C ILE A 20 0.03 -26.39 -11.12
N ALA A 21 0.05 -25.66 -10.00
CA ALA A 21 -0.61 -26.02 -8.75
C ALA A 21 -1.78 -25.05 -8.48
N HIS A 22 -2.98 -25.58 -8.21
CA HIS A 22 -4.12 -24.78 -7.78
C HIS A 22 -4.19 -24.74 -6.25
N ARG A 23 -3.47 -23.79 -5.66
CA ARG A 23 -3.44 -23.55 -4.21
C ARG A 23 -3.37 -22.06 -3.91
N PRO A 24 -3.79 -21.64 -2.71
CA PRO A 24 -3.44 -20.32 -2.17
C PRO A 24 -1.92 -20.14 -2.12
N PHE A 25 -1.45 -18.90 -2.24
CA PHE A 25 -0.01 -18.60 -2.21
C PHE A 25 0.60 -18.84 -0.82
N SER A 26 -0.20 -18.72 0.23
CA SER A 26 0.21 -19.11 1.58
C SER A 26 0.64 -20.58 1.69
N GLU A 27 0.16 -21.45 0.81
CA GLU A 27 0.53 -22.86 0.80
C GLU A 27 1.84 -23.16 0.04
N LEU A 28 2.59 -22.11 -0.35
CA LEU A 28 3.85 -22.26 -1.09
C LEU A 28 4.85 -23.18 -0.37
N ARG A 29 4.93 -23.08 0.97
CA ARG A 29 5.81 -23.92 1.79
C ARG A 29 5.47 -25.41 1.63
N GLN A 30 4.18 -25.77 1.69
CA GLN A 30 3.71 -27.14 1.53
C GLN A 30 3.92 -27.63 0.09
N GLU A 31 3.62 -26.79 -0.90
CA GLU A 31 3.74 -27.15 -2.32
C GLU A 31 5.20 -27.40 -2.74
N LEU A 32 6.14 -26.64 -2.19
CA LEU A 32 7.56 -26.87 -2.46
C LEU A 32 8.12 -28.08 -1.70
N ALA A 33 7.50 -28.50 -0.59
CA ALA A 33 7.91 -29.68 0.19
C ALA A 33 9.42 -29.69 0.52
N GLY A 34 9.97 -28.52 0.88
CA GLY A 34 11.39 -28.34 1.22
C GLY A 34 12.33 -28.16 0.02
N ARG A 35 11.84 -28.24 -1.23
CA ARG A 35 12.63 -27.93 -2.42
C ARG A 35 13.14 -26.49 -2.38
N LYS A 36 14.41 -26.31 -2.75
CA LYS A 36 14.99 -24.98 -2.95
C LYS A 36 14.82 -24.52 -4.38
N ILE A 37 14.65 -23.22 -4.57
CA ILE A 37 14.45 -22.59 -5.88
C ILE A 37 15.34 -21.37 -6.07
N ASP A 38 15.69 -21.08 -7.32
CA ASP A 38 16.59 -19.98 -7.68
C ASP A 38 15.90 -18.61 -7.70
N GLY A 39 14.61 -18.60 -8.03
CA GLY A 39 13.86 -17.37 -8.20
C GLY A 39 12.36 -17.53 -8.01
N ILE A 40 11.73 -16.45 -7.58
CA ILE A 40 10.28 -16.32 -7.43
C ILE A 40 9.83 -15.05 -8.15
N MET A 41 8.70 -15.11 -8.84
CA MET A 41 8.00 -13.93 -9.34
C MET A 41 6.58 -13.92 -8.80
N MET A 42 6.18 -12.79 -8.20
CA MET A 42 4.84 -12.56 -7.68
C MET A 42 4.24 -11.36 -8.41
N ASP A 43 3.10 -11.56 -9.06
CA ASP A 43 2.31 -10.50 -9.65
C ASP A 43 1.04 -10.34 -8.81
N LEU A 44 1.02 -9.36 -7.91
CA LEU A 44 -0.05 -9.22 -6.92
C LEU A 44 -1.26 -8.53 -7.53
N GLY A 45 -2.46 -8.92 -7.08
CA GLY A 45 -3.70 -8.27 -7.47
C GLY A 45 -4.60 -9.18 -8.29
N VAL A 46 -5.42 -8.57 -9.15
CA VAL A 46 -6.44 -9.26 -9.93
C VAL A 46 -5.99 -9.39 -11.39
N SER A 47 -6.23 -10.55 -12.00
CA SER A 47 -5.91 -10.75 -13.42
C SER A 47 -6.96 -10.08 -14.32
N SER A 48 -6.57 -9.76 -15.56
CA SER A 48 -7.46 -9.07 -16.52
C SER A 48 -8.78 -9.82 -16.75
N PRO A 49 -8.79 -11.16 -16.96
CA PRO A 49 -10.05 -11.90 -17.05
C PRO A 49 -10.98 -11.70 -15.86
N GLN A 50 -10.45 -11.56 -14.64
CA GLN A 50 -11.30 -11.34 -13.45
C GLN A 50 -11.94 -9.96 -13.48
N LEU A 51 -11.22 -8.93 -13.91
CA LEU A 51 -11.75 -7.57 -14.04
C LEU A 51 -12.74 -7.43 -15.20
N ASP A 52 -12.52 -8.19 -16.28
CA ASP A 52 -13.29 -8.12 -17.50
C ASP A 52 -14.56 -9.00 -17.43
N ASP A 53 -14.56 -10.06 -16.61
CA ASP A 53 -15.74 -10.87 -16.33
C ASP A 53 -16.70 -10.15 -15.37
N ARG A 54 -17.81 -9.69 -15.95
CA ARG A 54 -18.90 -9.01 -15.24
C ARG A 54 -19.49 -9.87 -14.14
N ALA A 55 -19.62 -11.18 -14.32
CA ALA A 55 -20.32 -12.06 -13.38
C ALA A 55 -19.64 -12.11 -12.01
N ARG A 56 -18.37 -11.70 -11.92
CA ARG A 56 -17.58 -11.74 -10.69
C ARG A 56 -17.76 -10.50 -9.80
N GLY A 57 -18.42 -9.46 -10.31
CA GLY A 57 -18.80 -8.29 -9.52
C GLY A 57 -17.64 -7.36 -9.13
N PHE A 58 -16.48 -7.44 -9.78
CA PHE A 58 -15.34 -6.54 -9.48
C PHE A 58 -15.50 -5.12 -10.04
N SER A 59 -16.40 -4.93 -11.01
CA SER A 59 -16.65 -3.62 -11.61
C SER A 59 -17.55 -2.76 -10.73
N VAL A 60 -17.15 -1.50 -10.56
CA VAL A 60 -17.96 -0.47 -9.89
C VAL A 60 -18.91 0.25 -10.85
N THR A 61 -18.73 0.09 -12.16
CA THR A 61 -19.54 0.77 -13.19
C THR A 61 -20.48 -0.16 -13.94
N GLN A 62 -20.14 -1.44 -14.02
CA GLN A 62 -20.97 -2.46 -14.67
C GLN A 62 -21.68 -3.26 -13.60
N ASP A 63 -23.02 -3.30 -13.67
CA ASP A 63 -23.84 -3.95 -12.65
C ASP A 63 -23.76 -5.48 -12.76
N ALA A 64 -23.67 -6.14 -11.61
CA ALA A 64 -23.56 -7.58 -11.46
C ALA A 64 -23.85 -7.98 -10.01
N ASP A 65 -23.92 -9.28 -9.72
CA ASP A 65 -24.00 -9.75 -8.34
C ASP A 65 -22.77 -9.30 -7.53
N LEU A 66 -23.01 -8.83 -6.31
CA LEU A 66 -21.97 -8.34 -5.41
C LEU A 66 -21.23 -9.52 -4.76
N ASP A 67 -20.33 -10.15 -5.52
CA ASP A 67 -19.53 -11.29 -5.08
C ASP A 67 -18.15 -10.87 -4.55
N LEU A 68 -17.29 -10.30 -5.40
CA LEU A 68 -15.93 -9.85 -5.07
C LEU A 68 -14.92 -10.95 -4.66
N ARG A 69 -15.26 -12.25 -4.77
CA ARG A 69 -14.32 -13.34 -4.53
C ARG A 69 -13.48 -13.70 -5.77
N MET A 70 -12.19 -13.97 -5.55
CA MET A 70 -11.26 -14.48 -6.55
C MET A 70 -11.46 -15.98 -6.83
N ASN A 71 -11.94 -16.72 -5.84
CA ASN A 71 -12.37 -18.11 -5.98
C ASN A 71 -13.84 -18.20 -5.53
N GLN A 72 -14.75 -18.37 -6.49
CA GLN A 72 -16.20 -18.39 -6.19
C GLN A 72 -16.65 -19.71 -5.54
N ASP A 73 -15.81 -20.75 -5.56
CA ASP A 73 -16.11 -22.06 -4.99
C ASP A 73 -15.93 -22.10 -3.45
N VAL A 74 -15.30 -21.08 -2.86
CA VAL A 74 -14.95 -21.04 -1.43
C VAL A 74 -15.35 -19.70 -0.81
N GLY A 75 -15.66 -19.71 0.49
CA GLY A 75 -16.03 -18.51 1.24
C GLY A 75 -17.45 -18.02 0.96
N ILE A 76 -17.75 -16.78 1.35
CA ILE A 76 -19.06 -16.14 1.16
C ILE A 76 -18.95 -14.89 0.29
N PRO A 77 -19.92 -14.62 -0.61
CA PRO A 77 -19.90 -13.43 -1.45
C PRO A 77 -20.11 -12.15 -0.63
N ALA A 78 -19.66 -11.02 -1.15
CA ALA A 78 -19.68 -9.72 -0.46
C ALA A 78 -21.09 -9.32 0.00
N TRP A 79 -22.14 -9.54 -0.79
CA TRP A 79 -23.51 -9.25 -0.35
C TRP A 79 -23.89 -10.03 0.92
N GLN A 80 -23.39 -11.26 1.07
CA GLN A 80 -23.73 -12.13 2.18
C GLN A 80 -22.93 -11.71 3.42
N TRP A 81 -21.63 -11.46 3.22
CA TRP A 81 -20.76 -10.94 4.26
C TRP A 81 -21.31 -9.63 4.85
N LEU A 82 -21.65 -8.64 4.03
CA LEU A 82 -22.23 -7.37 4.48
C LEU A 82 -23.52 -7.53 5.30
N ARG A 83 -24.30 -8.58 5.02
CA ARG A 83 -25.53 -8.89 5.76
C ARG A 83 -25.22 -9.48 7.14
N GLN A 84 -24.24 -10.38 7.22
CA GLN A 84 -23.93 -11.18 8.42
C GLN A 84 -22.97 -10.48 9.39
N THR A 85 -22.11 -9.60 8.88
CA THR A 85 -21.04 -8.94 9.64
C THR A 85 -21.53 -7.71 10.39
N SER A 86 -20.95 -7.41 11.56
CA SER A 86 -21.32 -6.23 12.35
C SER A 86 -20.97 -4.91 11.66
N MET A 87 -21.52 -3.79 12.15
CA MET A 87 -21.23 -2.47 11.58
C MET A 87 -19.76 -2.10 11.80
N GLU A 88 -19.25 -2.40 12.99
CA GLU A 88 -17.91 -2.10 13.46
C GLU A 88 -16.86 -2.86 12.65
N GLU A 89 -17.10 -4.14 12.36
CA GLU A 89 -16.22 -4.95 11.50
C GLU A 89 -16.21 -4.44 10.05
N ILE A 90 -17.36 -4.04 9.49
CA ILE A 90 -17.43 -3.45 8.14
C ILE A 90 -16.65 -2.13 8.11
N ALA A 91 -16.86 -1.26 9.09
CA ALA A 91 -16.15 0.02 9.19
C ALA A 91 -14.64 -0.20 9.32
N TRP A 92 -14.23 -1.19 10.13
CA TRP A 92 -12.83 -1.56 10.29
C TRP A 92 -12.22 -2.01 8.96
N VAL A 93 -12.88 -2.91 8.22
CA VAL A 93 -12.41 -3.39 6.91
C VAL A 93 -12.27 -2.25 5.90
N ILE A 94 -13.28 -1.37 5.82
CA ILE A 94 -13.26 -0.23 4.90
C ILE A 94 -12.11 0.72 5.23
N ARG A 95 -11.90 1.02 6.52
CA ARG A 95 -10.79 1.87 6.98
C ARG A 95 -9.43 1.19 6.72
N GLU A 96 -9.33 -0.08 7.06
CA GLU A 96 -8.08 -0.82 7.04
C GLU A 96 -7.62 -1.15 5.63
N TYR A 97 -8.50 -1.18 4.64
CA TYR A 97 -8.12 -1.55 3.26
C TYR A 97 -8.56 -0.56 2.17
N GLY A 98 -9.30 0.49 2.53
CA GLY A 98 -9.77 1.52 1.61
C GLY A 98 -9.86 2.91 2.25
N GLU A 99 -10.58 3.80 1.58
CA GLU A 99 -10.92 5.18 2.01
C GLU A 99 -9.75 5.98 2.61
N ASP A 100 -8.51 5.70 2.15
CA ASP A 100 -7.27 6.28 2.65
C ASP A 100 -7.11 6.23 4.19
N GLY A 101 -7.76 5.25 4.84
CA GLY A 101 -7.74 5.11 6.29
C GLY A 101 -8.64 6.08 7.05
N ASP A 102 -9.54 6.82 6.37
CA ASP A 102 -10.45 7.77 7.01
C ASP A 102 -11.48 7.02 7.90
N PRO A 103 -11.41 7.15 9.24
CA PRO A 103 -12.33 6.46 10.13
C PRO A 103 -13.77 6.99 10.02
N ILE A 104 -13.97 8.27 9.71
CA ILE A 104 -15.28 8.91 9.66
C ILE A 104 -16.05 8.46 8.42
N ILE A 105 -15.40 8.47 7.25
CA ILE A 105 -16.03 8.01 6.01
C ILE A 105 -16.32 6.51 6.08
N SER A 106 -15.39 5.72 6.61
CA SER A 106 -15.56 4.27 6.76
C SER A 106 -16.75 3.92 7.65
N ASP A 107 -16.90 4.61 8.79
CA ASP A 107 -18.02 4.45 9.71
C ASP A 107 -19.35 4.85 9.07
N ARG A 108 -19.40 6.00 8.38
CA ARG A 108 -20.60 6.44 7.65
C ARG A 108 -21.06 5.44 6.58
N ILE A 109 -20.12 4.84 5.85
CA ILE A 109 -20.44 3.84 4.83
C ILE A 109 -21.00 2.58 5.50
N ALA A 110 -20.34 2.08 6.54
CA ALA A 110 -20.82 0.91 7.29
C ALA A 110 -22.22 1.14 7.89
N TYR A 111 -22.44 2.31 8.49
CA TYR A 111 -23.74 2.72 9.02
C TYR A 111 -24.83 2.73 7.93
N ALA A 112 -24.55 3.31 6.77
CA ALA A 112 -25.48 3.36 5.65
C ALA A 112 -25.80 1.96 5.11
N ILE A 113 -24.80 1.08 5.00
CA ILE A 113 -24.98 -0.33 4.60
C ILE A 113 -25.93 -1.06 5.55
N LYS A 114 -25.67 -1.00 6.86
CA LYS A 114 -26.48 -1.71 7.86
C LYS A 114 -27.89 -1.12 7.98
N THR A 115 -28.01 0.20 7.88
CA THR A 115 -29.33 0.88 7.86
C THR A 115 -30.17 0.42 6.68
N ARG A 116 -29.59 0.39 5.47
CA ARG A 116 -30.28 -0.10 4.28
C ARG A 116 -30.79 -1.53 4.45
N LEU A 117 -29.93 -2.43 4.95
CA LEU A 117 -30.26 -3.83 5.19
C LEU A 117 -31.34 -3.99 6.28
N ALA A 118 -31.29 -3.20 7.35
CA ALA A 118 -32.28 -3.21 8.42
C ALA A 118 -33.66 -2.71 7.95
N SER A 119 -33.72 -1.82 6.97
CA SER A 119 -34.96 -1.38 6.32
C SER A 119 -35.53 -2.40 5.32
N GLY A 120 -34.95 -3.59 5.19
CA GLY A 120 -35.40 -4.64 4.27
C GLY A 120 -35.06 -4.37 2.80
N LEU A 121 -34.28 -3.32 2.50
CA LEU A 121 -33.87 -2.99 1.13
C LEU A 121 -32.71 -3.89 0.67
N GLU A 122 -32.74 -4.28 -0.60
CA GLU A 122 -31.73 -5.17 -1.16
C GLU A 122 -30.36 -4.50 -1.31
N LEU A 123 -29.31 -5.25 -0.96
CA LEU A 123 -27.91 -4.93 -1.23
C LEU A 123 -27.24 -6.16 -1.88
N ARG A 124 -27.71 -6.50 -3.09
CA ARG A 124 -27.36 -7.72 -3.82
C ARG A 124 -26.40 -7.47 -4.98
N THR A 125 -26.42 -6.28 -5.57
CA THR A 125 -25.65 -5.97 -6.78
C THR A 125 -24.57 -4.93 -6.53
N THR A 126 -23.58 -4.89 -7.42
CA THR A 126 -22.51 -3.88 -7.39
C THR A 126 -23.08 -2.48 -7.50
N LYS A 127 -24.10 -2.24 -8.33
CA LYS A 127 -24.77 -0.94 -8.42
C LYS A 127 -25.41 -0.50 -7.10
N HIS A 128 -26.05 -1.41 -6.36
CA HIS A 128 -26.64 -1.07 -5.06
C HIS A 128 -25.60 -0.52 -4.09
N LEU A 129 -24.44 -1.19 -3.97
CA LEU A 129 -23.36 -0.74 -3.11
C LEU A 129 -22.72 0.55 -3.64
N ALA A 130 -22.45 0.62 -4.95
CA ALA A 130 -21.82 1.76 -5.58
C ALA A 130 -22.63 3.05 -5.39
N GLU A 131 -23.96 2.99 -5.57
CA GLU A 131 -24.85 4.13 -5.37
C GLU A 131 -24.94 4.55 -3.91
N LEU A 132 -24.96 3.60 -2.98
CA LEU A 132 -24.96 3.87 -1.54
C LEU A 132 -23.69 4.63 -1.14
N VAL A 133 -22.52 4.12 -1.53
CA VAL A 133 -21.24 4.75 -1.20
C VAL A 133 -21.13 6.14 -1.85
N ARG A 134 -21.58 6.28 -3.10
CA ARG A 134 -21.61 7.58 -3.80
C ARG A 134 -22.44 8.62 -3.05
N LYS A 135 -23.60 8.23 -2.48
CA LYS A 135 -24.43 9.13 -1.67
C LYS A 135 -23.72 9.52 -0.37
N VAL A 136 -23.11 8.57 0.33
CA VAL A 136 -22.37 8.83 1.58
C VAL A 136 -21.19 9.80 1.34
N LYS A 137 -20.50 9.67 0.21
CA LYS A 137 -19.34 10.49 -0.15
C LYS A 137 -19.71 11.78 -0.88
N ASN A 138 -21.00 12.11 -1.04
CA ASN A 138 -21.46 13.29 -1.78
C ASN A 138 -20.84 13.41 -3.19
N ASN A 139 -20.69 12.28 -3.90
CA ASN A 139 -20.01 12.18 -5.20
C ASN A 139 -18.51 12.54 -5.22
N TRP A 140 -17.86 12.72 -4.07
CA TRP A 140 -16.41 12.90 -4.02
C TRP A 140 -15.71 11.69 -4.62
N ASP A 141 -14.83 11.94 -5.60
CA ASP A 141 -14.21 10.90 -6.41
C ASP A 141 -13.01 10.20 -5.71
N ASP A 142 -12.69 9.00 -6.16
CA ASP A 142 -11.54 8.24 -5.67
C ASP A 142 -10.33 8.44 -6.59
N ARG A 143 -9.70 9.61 -6.49
CA ARG A 143 -8.49 9.97 -7.26
C ARG A 143 -8.81 10.03 -8.77
N GLY A 144 -9.86 10.76 -9.13
CA GLY A 144 -10.38 10.85 -10.50
C GLY A 144 -11.00 9.54 -10.97
N GLN A 145 -11.59 8.76 -10.06
CA GLN A 145 -12.26 7.48 -10.34
C GLN A 145 -13.59 7.41 -9.61
N HIS A 146 -14.39 6.38 -9.88
CA HIS A 146 -15.69 6.20 -9.25
C HIS A 146 -15.60 6.27 -7.70
N PRO A 147 -16.48 7.03 -7.00
CA PRO A 147 -16.44 7.22 -5.54
C PRO A 147 -16.47 5.96 -4.67
N ALA A 148 -16.92 4.83 -5.22
CA ALA A 148 -17.01 3.55 -4.52
C ALA A 148 -15.78 2.65 -4.71
N LYS A 149 -14.79 3.09 -5.48
CA LYS A 149 -13.67 2.25 -5.90
C LYS A 149 -12.84 1.77 -4.71
N LEU A 150 -12.53 2.66 -3.77
CA LEU A 150 -11.74 2.30 -2.58
C LEU A 150 -12.53 1.39 -1.62
N THR A 151 -13.83 1.61 -1.45
CA THR A 151 -14.69 0.72 -0.67
C THR A 151 -14.76 -0.70 -1.26
N PHE A 152 -14.94 -0.82 -2.58
CA PHE A 152 -14.95 -2.13 -3.25
C PHE A 152 -13.61 -2.84 -3.12
N GLN A 153 -12.51 -2.09 -3.29
CA GLN A 153 -11.16 -2.59 -3.07
C GLN A 153 -10.99 -3.11 -1.64
N ALA A 154 -11.49 -2.40 -0.63
CA ALA A 154 -11.35 -2.78 0.77
C ALA A 154 -12.04 -4.12 1.06
N ILE A 155 -13.30 -4.25 0.64
CA ILE A 155 -14.09 -5.47 0.83
C ILE A 155 -13.43 -6.64 0.09
N ARG A 156 -12.97 -6.40 -1.15
CA ARG A 156 -12.27 -7.41 -1.94
C ARG A 156 -10.99 -7.89 -1.26
N VAL A 157 -10.16 -6.97 -0.78
CA VAL A 157 -8.92 -7.29 -0.07
C VAL A 157 -9.21 -8.18 1.14
N HIS A 158 -10.26 -7.86 1.91
CA HIS A 158 -10.66 -8.66 3.06
C HIS A 158 -11.16 -10.06 2.68
N LEU A 159 -12.11 -10.16 1.74
CA LEU A 159 -12.71 -11.46 1.37
C LEU A 159 -11.71 -12.43 0.74
N ASN A 160 -10.70 -11.89 0.05
CA ASN A 160 -9.65 -12.70 -0.58
C ASN A 160 -8.39 -12.83 0.30
N GLN A 161 -8.42 -12.27 1.51
CA GLN A 161 -7.30 -12.28 2.45
C GLN A 161 -5.98 -11.82 1.78
N GLU A 162 -6.05 -10.83 0.89
CA GLU A 162 -4.94 -10.47 -0.01
C GLU A 162 -3.67 -10.10 0.78
N MET A 163 -3.82 -9.41 1.91
CA MET A 163 -2.70 -9.00 2.75
C MET A 163 -2.13 -10.15 3.59
N GLN A 164 -2.98 -11.01 4.16
CA GLN A 164 -2.55 -12.18 4.91
C GLN A 164 -1.78 -13.16 4.01
N GLN A 165 -2.28 -13.38 2.79
CA GLN A 165 -1.59 -14.18 1.78
C GLN A 165 -0.22 -13.60 1.42
N LEU A 166 -0.10 -12.27 1.33
CA LEU A 166 1.17 -11.60 1.06
C LEU A 166 2.18 -11.83 2.20
N ASP A 167 1.77 -11.65 3.45
CA ASP A 167 2.66 -11.85 4.60
C ASP A 167 3.17 -13.30 4.68
N GLU A 168 2.26 -14.27 4.51
CA GLU A 168 2.59 -15.71 4.56
C GLU A 168 3.48 -16.13 3.39
N VAL A 169 3.20 -15.66 2.17
CA VAL A 169 3.99 -16.04 0.98
C VAL A 169 5.38 -15.40 0.99
N LEU A 170 5.55 -14.18 1.52
CA LEU A 170 6.87 -13.55 1.62
C LEU A 170 7.82 -14.36 2.51
N ASP A 171 7.32 -14.85 3.63
CA ASP A 171 8.09 -15.70 4.53
C ASP A 171 8.46 -17.04 3.88
N ALA A 172 7.46 -17.74 3.32
CA ALA A 172 7.66 -19.00 2.62
C ALA A 172 8.61 -18.86 1.42
N ALA A 173 8.54 -17.73 0.71
CA ALA A 173 9.41 -17.40 -0.41
C ALA A 173 10.88 -17.30 0.02
N MET A 174 11.17 -16.51 1.06
CA MET A 174 12.54 -16.35 1.56
C MET A 174 13.09 -17.66 2.14
N GLU A 175 12.25 -18.48 2.78
CA GLU A 175 12.68 -19.78 3.25
C GLU A 175 13.07 -20.72 2.10
N SER A 176 12.32 -20.68 1.00
CA SER A 176 12.46 -21.59 -0.14
C SER A 176 13.56 -21.20 -1.13
N LEU A 177 13.92 -19.92 -1.21
CA LEU A 177 15.03 -19.48 -2.07
C LEU A 177 16.38 -20.08 -1.64
N VAL A 178 17.27 -20.34 -2.58
CA VAL A 178 18.71 -20.55 -2.31
C VAL A 178 19.37 -19.24 -1.85
N ASP A 179 20.54 -19.33 -1.19
CA ASP A 179 21.35 -18.12 -0.92
C ASP A 179 21.65 -17.39 -2.24
N GLY A 180 21.48 -16.07 -2.24
CA GLY A 180 21.60 -15.24 -3.45
C GLY A 180 20.40 -15.32 -4.40
N GLY A 181 19.43 -16.22 -4.16
CA GLY A 181 18.18 -16.32 -4.91
C GLY A 181 17.35 -15.04 -4.84
N LYS A 182 16.54 -14.79 -5.87
CA LYS A 182 15.81 -13.51 -6.03
C LYS A 182 14.30 -13.68 -6.03
N CYS A 183 13.61 -12.73 -5.41
CA CYS A 183 12.15 -12.60 -5.51
C CYS A 183 11.81 -11.28 -6.19
N ALA A 184 11.16 -11.34 -7.35
CA ALA A 184 10.61 -10.18 -8.04
C ALA A 184 9.11 -10.05 -7.69
N ILE A 185 8.70 -8.91 -7.15
CA ILE A 185 7.33 -8.69 -6.70
C ILE A 185 6.79 -7.46 -7.41
N ILE A 186 5.70 -7.63 -8.15
CA ILE A 186 4.93 -6.56 -8.78
C ILE A 186 3.76 -6.24 -7.86
N VAL A 187 3.70 -4.99 -7.41
CA VAL A 187 2.64 -4.48 -6.53
C VAL A 187 1.90 -3.34 -7.22
N PHE A 188 0.61 -3.17 -6.94
CA PHE A 188 -0.23 -2.14 -7.56
C PHE A 188 -0.80 -1.15 -6.56
N LYS A 189 -0.72 -1.46 -5.27
CA LYS A 189 -1.25 -0.63 -4.18
C LYS A 189 -0.12 -0.19 -3.26
N LYS A 190 -0.27 1.01 -2.70
CA LYS A 190 0.65 1.53 -1.67
C LYS A 190 0.78 0.58 -0.47
N LYS A 191 -0.32 0.01 0.02
CA LYS A 191 -0.29 -0.91 1.17
C LYS A 191 0.52 -2.19 0.90
N GLU A 192 0.52 -2.67 -0.34
CA GLU A 192 1.35 -3.82 -0.75
C GLU A 192 2.84 -3.43 -0.77
N THR A 193 3.18 -2.25 -1.32
CA THR A 193 4.54 -1.72 -1.23
C THR A 193 4.99 -1.57 0.22
N ASP A 194 4.15 -0.95 1.06
CA ASP A 194 4.45 -0.72 2.47
C ASP A 194 4.64 -2.05 3.23
N ALA A 195 3.83 -3.08 2.92
CA ALA A 195 3.97 -4.42 3.50
C ALA A 195 5.30 -5.08 3.10
N VAL A 196 5.67 -5.07 1.82
CA VAL A 196 6.96 -5.63 1.35
C VAL A 196 8.13 -4.88 1.97
N VAL A 197 8.10 -3.55 2.01
CA VAL A 197 9.16 -2.73 2.63
C VAL A 197 9.23 -3.00 4.14
N SER A 198 8.09 -3.10 4.82
CA SER A 198 8.04 -3.48 6.22
C SER A 198 8.64 -4.87 6.44
N PHE A 199 8.29 -5.86 5.61
CA PHE A 199 8.86 -7.20 5.67
C PHE A 199 10.38 -7.17 5.55
N VAL A 200 10.93 -6.40 4.59
CA VAL A 200 12.38 -6.22 4.44
C VAL A 200 12.97 -5.61 5.72
N ARG A 201 12.43 -4.51 6.24
CA ARG A 201 12.94 -3.88 7.48
C ARG A 201 12.96 -4.83 8.68
N HIS A 202 12.04 -5.79 8.72
CA HIS A 202 12.00 -6.80 9.78
C HIS A 202 12.99 -7.95 9.58
N HIS A 203 13.52 -8.14 8.37
CA HIS A 203 14.38 -9.27 8.02
C HIS A 203 15.71 -8.86 7.37
N GLU A 204 16.02 -7.57 7.27
CA GLU A 204 17.30 -7.08 6.78
C GLU A 204 18.36 -7.18 7.87
N GLU A 205 19.61 -7.34 7.44
CA GLU A 205 20.78 -7.21 8.30
C GLU A 205 21.55 -5.94 7.93
N PRO A 206 22.31 -5.37 8.87
CA PRO A 206 23.16 -4.23 8.56
C PRO A 206 24.25 -4.63 7.55
N TYR A 207 24.04 -4.31 6.27
CA TYR A 207 25.03 -4.44 5.22
C TYR A 207 25.76 -3.11 5.04
N GLN A 208 27.07 -3.10 5.29
CA GLN A 208 27.96 -1.92 5.15
C GLN A 208 27.55 -0.74 6.04
N THR A 209 28.14 -0.67 7.23
CA THR A 209 27.68 0.21 8.30
C THR A 209 28.18 1.64 8.22
N ASN A 210 28.96 2.04 7.20
CA ASN A 210 29.58 3.38 7.06
C ASN A 210 30.01 4.04 8.40
N GLY A 211 30.43 3.24 9.39
CA GLY A 211 30.72 3.65 10.76
C GLY A 211 29.53 4.09 11.65
N TYR A 212 28.32 4.29 11.14
CA TYR A 212 27.20 4.82 11.95
C TYR A 212 26.60 3.81 12.94
N LEU A 213 26.92 2.53 12.78
CA LEU A 213 26.57 1.49 13.75
C LEU A 213 27.67 1.22 14.77
N ASP A 214 28.84 1.86 14.63
CA ASP A 214 29.98 1.60 15.50
C ASP A 214 29.69 2.08 16.92
N GLY A 215 30.01 1.24 17.91
CA GLY A 215 29.79 1.55 19.32
C GLY A 215 28.34 1.46 19.80
N LEU A 216 27.38 1.07 18.95
CA LEU A 216 26.01 0.84 19.39
C LEU A 216 25.92 -0.39 20.31
N SER A 217 25.08 -0.29 21.35
CA SER A 217 24.75 -1.44 22.19
C SER A 217 23.99 -2.51 21.39
N ARG A 218 24.09 -3.77 21.82
CA ARG A 218 23.30 -4.88 21.25
C ARG A 218 21.80 -4.58 21.23
N SER A 219 21.28 -3.99 22.31
CA SER A 219 19.86 -3.59 22.39
C SER A 219 19.50 -2.52 21.35
N ARG A 220 20.40 -1.57 21.10
CA ARG A 220 20.16 -0.53 20.09
C ARG A 220 20.26 -1.07 18.67
N LEU A 221 21.21 -1.96 18.40
CA LEU A 221 21.28 -2.68 17.12
C LEU A 221 19.99 -3.46 16.87
N LEU A 222 19.48 -4.16 17.87
CA LEU A 222 18.23 -4.91 17.75
C LEU A 222 16.99 -4.01 17.55
N GLU A 223 16.95 -2.83 18.17
CA GLU A 223 15.89 -1.84 17.89
C GLU A 223 15.90 -1.36 16.42
N LEU A 224 17.07 -1.29 15.80
CA LEU A 224 17.26 -0.83 14.41
C LEU A 224 17.05 -1.97 13.40
N PHE A 225 17.48 -3.18 13.74
CA PHE A 225 17.45 -4.38 12.91
C PHE A 225 16.79 -5.53 13.67
N PRO A 226 15.45 -5.53 13.81
CA PRO A 226 14.73 -6.49 14.66
C PRO A 226 14.89 -7.94 14.20
N GLY A 227 15.20 -8.16 12.91
CA GLY A 227 15.51 -9.49 12.38
C GLY A 227 16.66 -10.17 13.13
N MET A 228 17.58 -9.42 13.75
CA MET A 228 18.68 -9.94 14.59
C MET A 228 18.28 -10.76 15.81
N ALA A 229 17.02 -10.68 16.26
CA ALA A 229 16.49 -11.56 17.31
C ALA A 229 15.74 -12.79 16.78
N SER A 230 15.59 -12.93 15.45
CA SER A 230 14.93 -14.11 14.86
C SER A 230 15.88 -15.30 14.79
N ASP A 231 15.33 -16.49 14.99
CA ASP A 231 15.93 -17.82 14.76
C ASP A 231 16.06 -18.19 13.27
N LYS A 232 15.47 -17.39 12.38
CA LYS A 232 15.59 -17.57 10.93
C LYS A 232 17.06 -17.48 10.52
N LYS A 233 17.47 -18.41 9.66
CA LYS A 233 18.85 -18.53 9.14
C LYS A 233 19.13 -17.64 7.92
N TRP A 234 18.15 -16.84 7.50
CA TRP A 234 18.23 -15.98 6.34
C TRP A 234 17.82 -14.55 6.67
N CYS A 235 18.32 -13.62 5.88
CA CYS A 235 17.94 -12.22 5.87
C CYS A 235 17.67 -11.76 4.42
N VAL A 236 17.14 -10.55 4.29
CA VAL A 236 16.60 -10.05 3.03
C VAL A 236 17.23 -8.71 2.69
N GLU A 237 17.47 -8.51 1.40
CA GLU A 237 18.03 -7.28 0.87
C GLU A 237 17.22 -6.79 -0.33
N ILE A 238 16.97 -5.49 -0.42
CA ILE A 238 16.49 -4.86 -1.65
C ILE A 238 17.69 -4.62 -2.56
N THR A 239 17.71 -5.29 -3.71
CA THR A 239 18.87 -5.29 -4.62
C THR A 239 18.98 -4.06 -5.52
N ARG A 240 17.89 -3.31 -5.68
CA ARG A 240 17.80 -2.13 -6.53
C ARG A 240 16.58 -1.30 -6.17
N ASP A 241 16.59 -0.06 -6.62
CA ASP A 241 15.45 0.83 -6.51
C ASP A 241 14.20 0.24 -7.16
N ALA A 242 13.05 0.58 -6.57
CA ALA A 242 11.75 0.16 -7.04
C ALA A 242 11.51 0.66 -8.47
N MET A 243 11.27 -0.27 -9.41
CA MET A 243 11.05 0.09 -10.81
C MET A 243 9.60 0.47 -11.04
N LYS A 244 9.38 1.56 -11.78
CA LYS A 244 8.05 2.03 -12.17
C LYS A 244 7.88 1.87 -13.69
N PRO A 245 6.65 1.66 -14.17
CA PRO A 245 6.36 1.64 -15.60
C PRO A 245 6.78 2.95 -16.26
N ARG A 246 7.37 2.84 -17.45
CA ARG A 246 7.67 3.97 -18.32
C ARG A 246 6.38 4.49 -18.93
N GLU A 247 6.43 5.67 -19.53
CA GLU A 247 5.25 6.29 -20.12
C GLU A 247 4.65 5.43 -21.26
N VAL A 248 5.51 4.81 -22.09
CA VAL A 248 5.08 3.88 -23.15
C VAL A 248 4.31 2.70 -22.56
N ASP A 249 4.80 2.10 -21.47
CA ASP A 249 4.16 0.94 -20.83
C ASP A 249 2.74 1.30 -20.31
N ARG A 250 2.55 2.55 -19.86
CA ARG A 250 1.25 3.06 -19.38
C ARG A 250 0.26 3.36 -20.49
N GLN A 251 0.76 3.81 -21.65
CA GLN A 251 -0.08 4.07 -22.82
C GLN A 251 -0.57 2.75 -23.44
N GLU A 252 0.31 1.76 -23.56
CA GLU A 252 -0.03 0.44 -24.09
C GLU A 252 -0.93 -0.35 -23.13
N ASN A 253 -0.68 -0.25 -21.82
CA ASN A 253 -1.47 -0.92 -20.82
C ASN A 253 -1.78 0.01 -19.63
N PRO A 254 -2.96 0.66 -19.61
CA PRO A 254 -3.37 1.56 -18.53
C PRO A 254 -3.37 0.92 -17.13
N ARG A 255 -3.45 -0.42 -17.04
CA ARG A 255 -3.43 -1.15 -15.76
C ARG A 255 -2.05 -1.09 -15.10
N THR A 256 -0.99 -0.84 -15.86
CA THR A 256 0.37 -0.70 -15.31
C THR A 256 0.55 0.60 -14.53
N ARG A 257 -0.34 1.59 -14.65
CA ARG A 257 -0.17 2.95 -14.10
C ARG A 257 0.30 3.00 -12.63
N SER A 258 -0.16 2.07 -11.79
CA SER A 258 0.20 2.01 -10.37
C SER A 258 1.17 0.87 -10.02
N ALA A 259 1.67 0.14 -11.02
CA ALA A 259 2.60 -0.96 -10.83
C ALA A 259 3.96 -0.47 -10.32
N VAL A 260 4.52 -1.22 -9.39
CA VAL A 260 5.87 -1.04 -8.86
C VAL A 260 6.52 -2.41 -8.76
N VAL A 261 7.74 -2.56 -9.26
CA VAL A 261 8.50 -3.81 -9.15
C VAL A 261 9.57 -3.67 -8.08
N LEU A 262 9.50 -4.52 -7.07
CA LEU A 262 10.49 -4.68 -6.01
C LEU A 262 11.31 -5.95 -6.29
N THR A 263 12.62 -5.91 -6.06
CA THR A 263 13.48 -7.10 -6.21
C THR A 263 14.23 -7.37 -4.92
N LEU A 264 13.83 -8.44 -4.24
CA LEU A 264 14.45 -8.92 -3.03
C LEU A 264 15.49 -9.99 -3.37
N ARG A 265 16.53 -10.07 -2.55
CA ARG A 265 17.52 -11.15 -2.56
C ARG A 265 17.55 -11.79 -1.18
N LYS A 266 17.53 -13.12 -1.16
CA LYS A 266 17.83 -13.89 0.05
C LYS A 266 19.33 -13.88 0.30
N ARG A 267 19.71 -13.71 1.57
CA ARG A 267 21.06 -13.94 2.05
C ARG A 267 21.05 -14.88 3.25
N ASP A 268 22.04 -15.74 3.35
CA ASP A 268 22.31 -16.46 4.60
C ASP A 268 22.84 -15.47 5.65
N ARG A 269 22.40 -15.66 6.89
CA ARG A 269 22.79 -14.78 8.00
C ARG A 269 24.19 -15.09 8.46
N VAL A 270 24.95 -14.03 8.70
CA VAL A 270 26.34 -14.12 9.18
C VAL A 270 26.44 -13.84 10.67
N PHE A 271 25.48 -13.09 11.24
CA PHE A 271 25.45 -12.75 12.66
C PHE A 271 24.59 -13.72 13.47
N LEU A 272 25.19 -14.38 14.46
CA LEU A 272 24.49 -15.27 15.39
C LEU A 272 23.61 -14.47 16.36
N SER A 273 22.37 -14.97 16.52
CA SER A 273 21.23 -14.47 17.29
C SER A 273 21.59 -13.66 18.56
N LEU A 274 20.96 -12.49 18.71
CA LEU A 274 20.99 -11.68 19.94
C LEU A 274 19.87 -12.10 20.91
N GLU A 275 19.63 -13.39 21.06
CA GLU A 275 18.64 -13.95 21.99
C GLU A 275 18.83 -13.44 23.43
N GLY A 276 17.72 -13.11 24.09
CA GLY A 276 17.70 -12.62 25.47
C GLY A 276 18.01 -11.12 25.65
N VAL A 277 18.28 -10.38 24.57
CA VAL A 277 18.46 -8.93 24.62
C VAL A 277 17.09 -8.23 24.61
N SER A 278 16.78 -7.49 25.67
CA SER A 278 15.55 -6.68 25.74
C SER A 278 15.69 -5.35 24.97
N THR A 279 14.60 -4.92 24.34
CA THR A 279 14.48 -3.63 23.62
C THR A 279 13.44 -2.74 24.28
N ARG A 280 13.56 -1.43 24.12
CA ARG A 280 12.55 -0.49 24.60
C ARG A 280 11.27 -0.57 23.75
N PRO A 281 10.08 -0.36 24.35
CA PRO A 281 8.83 -0.26 23.59
C PRO A 281 8.82 0.99 22.70
N ASN A 282 8.01 0.98 21.64
CA ASN A 282 7.93 2.11 20.69
C ASN A 282 7.55 3.44 21.36
N SER A 283 6.71 3.42 22.40
CA SER A 283 6.33 4.62 23.17
C SER A 283 7.51 5.33 23.85
N GLU A 284 8.56 4.60 24.20
CA GLU A 284 9.79 5.16 24.78
C GLU A 284 10.81 5.56 23.72
N ARG A 285 10.75 4.91 22.55
CA ARG A 285 11.65 5.16 21.41
C ARG A 285 11.32 6.46 20.68
N PHE A 286 10.04 6.83 20.58
CA PHE A 286 9.59 8.00 19.82
C PHE A 286 8.88 9.00 20.75
N LYS A 287 9.37 10.24 20.78
CA LYS A 287 8.80 11.32 21.60
C LYS A 287 8.35 12.46 20.70
N LYS A 288 7.13 12.96 20.92
CA LYS A 288 6.63 14.15 20.25
C LYS A 288 7.45 15.36 20.71
N PRO A 289 8.03 16.17 19.81
CA PRO A 289 8.71 17.41 20.19
C PRO A 289 7.74 18.30 20.99
N THR A 290 8.20 18.77 22.15
CA THR A 290 7.42 19.64 23.03
C THR A 290 7.48 21.10 22.58
N GLN A 291 8.58 21.50 21.95
CA GLN A 291 8.77 22.83 21.40
C GLN A 291 8.37 22.85 19.94
N ARG A 292 7.52 23.81 19.56
CA ARG A 292 7.23 24.09 18.16
C ARG A 292 8.28 25.07 17.63
N PRO A 293 8.86 24.83 16.45
CA PRO A 293 9.71 25.83 15.81
C PRO A 293 8.89 27.08 15.54
N ILE A 294 9.54 28.25 15.59
CA ILE A 294 8.92 29.51 15.19
C ILE A 294 8.71 29.45 13.68
N PHE A 295 7.47 29.66 13.24
CA PHE A 295 7.16 29.78 11.82
C PHE A 295 7.45 31.22 11.38
N ALA A 296 8.37 31.42 10.44
CA ALA A 296 8.67 32.75 9.92
C ALA A 296 7.40 33.39 9.34
N GLY A 297 7.05 34.59 9.82
CA GLY A 297 5.79 35.29 9.49
C GLY A 297 4.86 35.53 10.67
N THR A 298 5.16 35.03 11.87
CA THR A 298 4.59 35.57 13.11
C THR A 298 5.46 36.74 13.55
N ASP A 299 5.01 37.97 13.29
CA ASP A 299 5.61 39.16 13.88
C ASP A 299 5.68 38.98 15.39
N SER A 300 6.90 38.88 15.92
CA SER A 300 7.13 38.97 17.34
C SER A 300 6.91 40.42 17.77
N CYS A 301 5.65 40.81 17.97
CA CYS A 301 5.29 41.88 18.90
C CYS A 301 5.58 41.37 20.32
N VAL A 302 6.86 41.24 20.66
CA VAL A 302 7.31 41.22 22.05
C VAL A 302 8.03 42.54 22.26
N SER A 303 7.23 43.54 22.64
CA SER A 303 7.71 44.75 23.28
C SER A 303 8.49 44.36 24.53
N ASN A 304 9.81 44.54 24.53
CA ASN A 304 10.58 44.80 25.74
C ASN A 304 11.92 45.44 25.39
N GLY A 305 12.08 46.70 25.82
CA GLY A 305 13.31 47.21 26.44
C GLY A 305 14.59 47.28 25.61
N VAL A 306 14.78 48.44 24.98
CA VAL A 306 16.03 49.21 24.86
C VAL A 306 17.35 48.46 25.11
N GLY A 307 18.15 48.33 24.05
CA GLY A 307 19.58 48.04 24.12
C GLY A 307 20.21 48.23 22.75
N HIS A 308 20.65 49.45 22.45
CA HIS A 308 21.43 49.75 21.26
C HIS A 308 22.76 48.98 21.28
N SER A 309 23.11 48.33 20.17
CA SER A 309 24.51 48.07 19.79
C SER A 309 24.63 48.18 18.26
N PRO A 310 25.76 48.69 17.75
CA PRO A 310 25.82 49.26 16.40
C PRO A 310 25.82 48.17 15.32
N LYS A 311 25.25 48.49 14.17
CA LYS A 311 25.31 47.69 12.95
C LYS A 311 26.78 47.57 12.51
N GLU A 312 27.28 46.34 12.39
CA GLU A 312 28.41 46.05 11.50
C GLU A 312 27.86 45.95 10.08
N ASP A 313 28.39 46.79 9.19
CA ASP A 313 28.08 46.80 7.76
C ASP A 313 28.59 45.51 7.10
N VAL A 314 27.67 44.59 6.81
CA VAL A 314 27.94 43.47 5.91
C VAL A 314 27.67 43.94 4.48
N PRO A 315 28.67 43.98 3.57
CA PRO A 315 28.45 44.38 2.19
C PRO A 315 27.57 43.35 1.46
N PRO A 316 26.76 43.77 0.47
CA PRO A 316 25.87 42.87 -0.25
C PRO A 316 26.68 41.84 -1.04
N PRO A 317 26.23 40.57 -1.11
CA PRO A 317 26.86 39.58 -1.97
C PRO A 317 26.66 39.97 -3.43
N THR A 318 27.75 40.23 -4.13
CA THR A 318 27.81 40.31 -5.58
C THR A 318 27.74 38.89 -6.15
N GLY A 319 26.66 38.56 -6.86
CA GLY A 319 26.52 37.27 -7.52
C GLY A 319 25.17 37.12 -8.21
N ASP A 320 25.21 37.23 -9.53
CA ASP A 320 24.09 37.17 -10.47
C ASP A 320 23.22 35.91 -10.32
N TRP A 321 21.92 36.11 -10.09
CA TRP A 321 20.85 35.16 -10.47
C TRP A 321 19.59 35.94 -10.86
N LEU A 322 19.55 36.40 -12.11
CA LEU A 322 18.30 36.75 -12.80
C LEU A 322 17.80 35.51 -13.57
N PRO A 323 16.56 35.04 -13.36
CA PRO A 323 15.91 34.18 -14.35
C PRO A 323 15.35 35.04 -15.50
N PRO A 324 15.35 34.56 -16.76
CA PRO A 324 14.87 35.35 -17.88
C PRO A 324 13.33 35.42 -17.90
N GLU A 325 12.81 36.65 -18.00
CA GLU A 325 11.44 36.92 -18.39
C GLU A 325 11.23 36.57 -19.88
N GLN A 326 10.28 35.69 -20.19
CA GLN A 326 9.56 35.72 -21.46
C GLN A 326 8.10 35.30 -21.29
N GLY A 327 7.19 36.21 -21.68
CA GLY A 327 5.93 35.84 -22.33
C GLY A 327 4.68 35.77 -21.45
N ALA A 328 4.17 36.92 -21.02
CA ALA A 328 2.79 37.04 -20.56
C ALA A 328 1.80 36.73 -21.71
N SER A 329 1.03 35.64 -21.59
CA SER A 329 -0.18 35.41 -22.39
C SER A 329 -1.39 35.53 -21.46
N GLN A 330 -2.17 36.59 -21.69
CA GLN A 330 -3.43 36.86 -21.04
C GLN A 330 -4.43 35.73 -21.26
N ARG A 331 -4.97 35.14 -20.18
CA ARG A 331 -6.32 34.57 -20.20
C ARG A 331 -7.17 35.25 -19.14
N VAL A 332 -8.14 36.00 -19.65
CA VAL A 332 -9.16 36.74 -18.93
C VAL A 332 -10.11 35.76 -18.21
N CYS A 333 -10.19 35.85 -16.88
CA CYS A 333 -11.28 35.27 -16.11
C CYS A 333 -12.56 36.09 -16.36
N ARG A 334 -13.54 35.48 -17.04
CA ARG A 334 -14.92 35.99 -17.09
C ARG A 334 -15.68 35.46 -15.88
N GLY A 335 -16.30 36.35 -15.11
CA GLY A 335 -17.42 36.01 -14.24
C GLY A 335 -17.32 36.46 -12.79
N CYS A 336 -17.47 37.77 -12.55
CA CYS A 336 -18.09 38.32 -11.33
C CYS A 336 -18.67 39.71 -11.69
N PRO A 337 -19.94 40.01 -11.37
CA PRO A 337 -20.55 41.30 -11.68
C PRO A 337 -20.08 42.39 -10.68
N ALA A 338 -19.83 43.59 -11.19
CA ALA A 338 -19.50 44.76 -10.39
C ALA A 338 -20.75 45.35 -9.68
N PRO A 339 -20.60 46.01 -8.53
CA PRO A 339 -21.71 46.61 -7.80
C PRO A 339 -22.11 47.95 -8.46
N THR A 340 -23.40 48.13 -8.71
CA THR A 340 -23.97 49.42 -9.10
C THR A 340 -24.30 50.24 -7.85
N SER A 341 -23.73 51.43 -7.75
CA SER A 341 -24.12 52.49 -6.84
C SER A 341 -25.33 53.25 -7.37
N SER A 342 -26.45 53.22 -6.63
CA SER A 342 -27.43 54.30 -6.45
C SER A 342 -28.22 54.00 -5.19
#